data_AF-A0A383B007-F1
#
_entry.id   AF-A0A383B007-F1
#
_cell.length_a   1.000
_cell.length_b   1.000
_cell.length_c   1.000
_cell.angle_alpha   90.00
_cell.angle_beta   90.00
_cell.angle_gamma   90.00
#
_symmetry.space_group_name_H-M   'P 1'
#
loop_
_entity.id
_entity.type
_entity.pdbx_description
1 polymer ?
#
loop_
_entity_poly.entity_id
_entity_poly.type
_entity_poly.pdbx_seq_one_letter_code
_entity_poly.pdbx_strand_id
1 'polypeptide(L)' 'MIVTFTVDTPMLHDAREQAVRLAQAQGYKRITVLSILKVGSGGQWEVKLQVMR' A
#
# COMPACT_ATOMS: atom_id res chain seq x y z
N MET A 1 3.50 12.04 6.70
CA MET A 1 2.59 11.18 7.51
C MET A 1 2.78 9.73 7.08
N ILE A 2 2.69 8.76 7.99
CA ILE A 2 2.75 7.33 7.63
C ILE A 2 1.33 6.77 7.63
N VAL A 3 0.95 6.07 6.56
CA VAL A 3 -0.33 5.39 6.40
C VAL A 3 -0.10 3.93 6.07
N THR A 4 -1.00 3.07 6.51
CA THR A 4 -0.94 1.62 6.28
C THR A 4 -2.18 1.20 5.53
N PHE A 5 -2.01 0.49 4.41
CA PHE A 5 -3.09 -0.10 3.64
C PHE A 5 -3.00 -1.62 3.71
N THR A 6 -4.15 -2.26 3.90
CA THR A 6 -4.28 -3.71 3.70
C THR A 6 -4.95 -3.95 2.36
N VAL A 7 -4.32 -4.75 1.52
CA VAL A 7 -4.81 -5.07 0.17
C VAL A 7 -4.83 -6.58 -0.04
N ASP A 8 -5.91 -7.07 -0.62
CA ASP A 8 -6.11 -8.47 -0.98
C ASP A 8 -5.73 -8.69 -2.44
N THR A 9 -4.59 -9.35 -2.68
CA THR A 9 -4.18 -9.72 -4.04
C THR A 9 -3.18 -10.88 -4.06
N PRO A 10 -3.30 -11.82 -5.01
CA PRO A 10 -2.36 -12.92 -5.14
C PRO A 10 -0.91 -12.46 -5.44
N MET A 11 -0.70 -11.25 -5.99
CA MET A 11 0.61 -10.77 -6.43
C MET A 11 1.12 -9.55 -5.64
N LEU A 12 2.39 -9.59 -5.21
CA LEU A 12 3.04 -8.49 -4.48
C LEU A 12 3.11 -7.18 -5.30
N HIS A 13 3.31 -7.29 -6.61
CA HIS A 13 3.36 -6.11 -7.48
C HIS A 13 2.03 -5.35 -7.45
N ASP A 14 0.93 -6.08 -7.59
CA ASP A 14 -0.43 -5.52 -7.52
C ASP A 14 -0.70 -4.90 -6.16
N ALA A 15 -0.20 -5.50 -5.07
CA ALA A 15 -0.39 -4.95 -3.72
C ALA A 15 0.21 -3.56 -3.60
N ARG A 16 1.43 -3.38 -4.12
CA ARG A 16 2.10 -2.09 -4.18
C ARG A 16 1.28 -1.08 -4.97
N GLU A 17 0.88 -1.44 -6.19
CA GLU A 17 0.16 -0.52 -7.07
C GLU A 17 -1.18 -0.10 -6.48
N GLN A 18 -1.95 -1.05 -5.94
CA GLN A 18 -3.23 -0.77 -5.31
C GLN A 18 -3.08 0.19 -4.13
N ALA A 19 -2.12 -0.06 -3.23
CA ALA A 19 -1.87 0.83 -2.09
C ALA A 19 -1.49 2.24 -2.53
N VAL A 20 -0.65 2.39 -3.56
CA VAL A 20 -0.28 3.70 -4.11
C VAL A 20 -1.49 4.40 -4.73
N ARG A 21 -2.30 3.70 -5.53
CA ARG A 21 -3.52 4.27 -6.13
C ARG A 21 -4.52 4.72 -5.06
N LEU A 22 -4.69 3.95 -3.98
CA LEU A 22 -5.55 4.32 -2.86
C LEU A 22 -5.03 5.61 -2.17
N ALA A 23 -3.73 5.72 -1.95
CA ALA A 23 -3.14 6.95 -1.41
C ALA A 23 -3.31 8.15 -2.36
N GLN A 24 -3.17 7.97 -3.66
CA GLN A 24 -3.43 9.03 -4.65
C GLN A 24 -4.90 9.46 -4.66
N ALA A 25 -5.85 8.50 -4.57
CA ALA A 25 -7.27 8.78 -4.50
C ALA A 25 -7.66 9.57 -3.24
N GLN A 26 -6.89 9.43 -2.16
CA GLN A 26 -7.02 10.26 -0.94
C GLN A 26 -6.38 11.65 -1.06
N GLY A 27 -5.76 11.96 -2.21
CA GLY A 27 -5.18 13.27 -2.52
C GLY A 27 -3.70 13.43 -2.17
N TYR A 28 -2.97 12.36 -1.86
CA TYR A 28 -1.52 12.46 -1.61
C TYR A 28 -0.75 12.54 -2.92
N LYS A 29 0.06 13.60 -3.09
CA LYS A 29 0.84 13.84 -4.31
C LYS A 29 2.21 13.17 -4.28
N ARG A 30 2.82 13.07 -3.10
CA ARG A 30 4.12 12.40 -2.91
C ARG A 30 3.94 11.20 -2.01
N ILE A 31 4.34 10.03 -2.54
CA ILE A 31 4.15 8.74 -1.90
C ILE A 31 5.46 7.97 -1.99
N THR A 32 5.96 7.50 -0.86
CA THR A 32 7.12 6.62 -0.77
C THR A 32 6.67 5.33 -0.09
N VAL A 33 6.88 4.19 -0.75
CA VAL A 33 6.61 2.88 -0.17
C VAL A 33 7.73 2.55 0.81
N LEU A 34 7.39 2.29 2.07
CA LEU A 34 8.36 1.95 3.11
C LEU A 34 8.51 0.44 3.28
N SER A 35 7.40 -0.28 3.32
CA SER A 35 7.40 -1.74 3.47
C SER A 35 6.17 -2.38 2.85
N ILE A 36 6.33 -3.63 2.40
CA ILE A 36 5.25 -4.49 1.94
C ILE A 36 5.43 -5.84 2.65
N LEU A 37 4.44 -6.25 3.43
CA LEU A 37 4.48 -7.46 4.23
C LEU A 37 3.28 -8.34 3.89
N LYS A 38 3.51 -9.63 3.63
CA LYS A 38 2.40 -10.58 3.49
C LYS A 38 1.79 -10.82 4.87
N VAL A 39 0.50 -10.61 5.00
CA VAL A 39 -0.24 -10.90 6.23
C VAL A 39 -1.14 -12.11 5.97
N GLY A 40 -0.91 -13.19 6.73
CA GLY A 40 -1.69 -14.43 6.62
C GLY A 40 -1.44 -15.26 5.35
N SER A 41 -2.25 -16.31 5.19
CA SER A 41 -2.11 -17.34 4.15
C SER A 41 -2.76 -16.96 2.81
N GLY A 42 -3.69 -15.99 2.83
CA GLY A 42 -4.67 -15.73 1.76
C GLY A 42 -4.32 -14.66 0.72
N GLY A 43 -3.05 -14.26 0.61
CA GLY A 43 -2.66 -13.20 -0.34
C GLY A 43 -3.06 -11.80 0.14
N GLN A 44 -3.23 -11.59 1.45
CA GLN A 44 -3.31 -10.26 2.02
C GLN A 44 -1.92 -9.66 2.19
N TRP A 45 -1.82 -8.37 1.92
CA TRP A 45 -0.58 -7.61 2.05
C TRP A 45 -0.84 -6.34 2.84
N GLU A 46 0.02 -6.08 3.81
CA GLU A 46 0.12 -4.81 4.51
C GLU A 46 1.18 -3.95 3.82
N VAL A 47 0.79 -2.77 3.35
CA VAL A 47 1.67 -1.81 2.67
C VAL A 47 1.75 -0.53 3.49
N LYS A 48 2.95 -0.20 3.97
CA LYS A 48 3.22 1.07 4.68
C LYS A 48 3.75 2.10 3.71
N LEU A 49 3.10 3.25 3.69
CA LEU A 49 3.44 4.37 2.82
C LEU A 49 3.76 5.61 3.67
N GLN A 50 4.84 6.29 3.34
CA GLN A 50 5.05 7.68 3.74
C GLN A 50 4.38 8.57 2.70
N VAL A 51 3.42 9.37 3.13
CA VAL A 51 2.65 10.27 2.29
C VAL A 51 2.83 11.73 2.70
N MET A 52 2.80 12.60 1.70
CA MET A 52 2.78 14.06 1.84
C MET A 52 1.68 14.61 0.91
N ARG A 53 0.93 15.59 1.41
CA ARG A 53 -0.06 16.32 0.61
C ARG A 53 0.63 17.31 -0.32
#